data_AF-A0A7V9PZ95-F1
#
_entry.id   AF-A0A7V9PZ95-F1
#
_cell.length_a   1.000
_cell.length_b   1.000
_cell.length_c   1.000
_cell.angle_alpha   90.00
_cell.angle_beta   90.00
_cell.angle_gamma   90.00
#
_symmetry.space_group_name_H-M   'P 1'
#
loop_
_entity.id
_entity.type
_entity.pdbx_description
1 polymer ?
#
loop_
_entity_poly.entity_id
_entity_poly.type
_entity_poly.pdbx_seq_one_letter_code
_entity_poly.pdbx_strand_id
1 'polypeptide(L)'
;MGRRFLLVSALAFALVVVAPAASQDAEDEKARVDQRIAELQAEIDAAKGREGVLTTQLSAVASELRAAQSAVDQAQGSLDELETELSQERSRLEQLTARLGLQTRRLELLQRELARAVEVLEQRVRAAYIDQPPDLISFIVSASSFSDLIDNYEFLSRIGAQDERIARQVETSKREAAAERAATIHTRRLTAAAVSVISARTEEARTVRNELAAGRDDLSSSRSLKQSALVDARESREDYVAEADALAAQSAALAERIRSAQTGSTGTGVSDSGLIWPVDGPVTSGFGWRWGRMHQGIDIAVPTGTSVRAPAAGT
;
A
#
# COMPACT_ATOMS: atom_id res chain seq x y z
N MET A 1 4.63 -15.38 -27.66
CA MET A 1 5.12 -16.19 -28.81
C MET A 1 4.73 -17.65 -28.59
N GLY A 2 3.80 -18.17 -29.38
CA GLY A 2 3.31 -19.55 -29.28
C GLY A 2 2.24 -19.77 -30.35
N ARG A 3 2.69 -19.95 -31.59
CA ARG A 3 1.90 -20.07 -32.83
C ARG A 3 0.90 -21.23 -32.74
N ARG A 4 -0.39 -20.96 -32.93
CA ARG A 4 -1.39 -21.98 -33.30
C ARG A 4 -1.55 -21.94 -34.82
N PHE A 5 -1.27 -23.07 -35.45
CA PHE A 5 -1.33 -23.29 -36.89
C PHE A 5 -2.80 -23.31 -37.36
N LEU A 6 -3.13 -22.41 -38.28
CA LEU A 6 -4.31 -22.47 -39.14
C LEU A 6 -4.08 -23.54 -40.22
N LEU A 7 -4.95 -24.54 -40.28
CA LEU A 7 -5.11 -25.41 -41.44
C LEU A 7 -6.45 -25.08 -42.10
N VAL A 8 -6.36 -24.27 -43.15
CA VAL A 8 -7.42 -24.07 -44.14
C VAL A 8 -7.27 -25.20 -45.16
N SER A 9 -8.25 -26.10 -45.22
CA SER A 9 -8.34 -27.10 -46.30
C SER A 9 -9.65 -26.94 -47.04
N ALA A 10 -9.49 -26.79 -48.35
CA ALA A 10 -10.49 -26.39 -49.32
C ALA A 10 -11.55 -27.47 -49.59
N LEU A 11 -12.74 -26.96 -49.88
CA LEU A 11 -13.97 -27.65 -50.28
C LEU A 11 -13.83 -28.23 -51.69
N ALA A 12 -14.11 -29.53 -51.86
CA ALA A 12 -14.38 -30.15 -53.15
C ALA A 12 -15.84 -30.66 -53.17
N PHE A 13 -16.61 -30.12 -54.11
CA PHE A 13 -18.05 -30.32 -54.28
C PHE A 13 -18.31 -31.65 -55.00
N ALA A 14 -19.00 -32.59 -54.35
CA ALA A 14 -19.59 -33.76 -55.01
C ALA A 14 -21.10 -33.74 -54.75
N LEU A 15 -21.86 -33.48 -55.82
CA LEU A 15 -23.31 -33.46 -55.83
C LEU A 15 -23.81 -34.92 -55.79
N VAL A 16 -24.31 -35.36 -54.64
CA VAL A 16 -25.10 -36.60 -54.51
C VAL A 16 -26.43 -36.22 -53.87
N VAL A 17 -27.52 -36.53 -54.57
CA VAL A 17 -28.89 -36.37 -54.09
C VAL A 17 -29.13 -37.42 -53.01
N VAL A 18 -29.13 -37.01 -51.75
CA VAL A 18 -29.62 -37.78 -50.58
C VAL A 18 -30.44 -36.85 -49.70
N ALA A 19 -31.76 -36.96 -49.78
CA ALA A 19 -32.74 -36.41 -48.84
C ALA A 19 -33.31 -37.62 -48.09
N PRO A 20 -33.16 -37.80 -46.76
CA PRO A 20 -33.49 -36.84 -45.69
C PRO A 20 -32.45 -36.76 -44.53
N ALA A 21 -31.32 -37.46 -44.61
CA ALA A 21 -30.31 -37.46 -43.54
C ALA A 21 -29.59 -36.10 -43.42
N ALA A 22 -29.36 -35.42 -44.56
CA ALA A 22 -28.67 -34.13 -44.60
C ALA A 22 -29.46 -32.97 -43.94
N SER A 23 -30.78 -33.08 -43.78
CA SER A 23 -31.58 -32.06 -43.08
C SER A 23 -31.54 -32.23 -41.57
N GLN A 24 -31.55 -33.47 -41.06
CA GLN A 24 -31.41 -33.74 -39.62
C GLN A 24 -30.02 -33.34 -39.12
N ASP A 25 -28.96 -33.63 -39.88
CA ASP A 25 -27.59 -33.24 -39.52
C ASP A 25 -27.42 -31.71 -39.45
N ALA A 26 -28.07 -30.96 -40.36
CA ALA A 26 -28.02 -29.50 -40.39
C ALA A 26 -28.85 -28.86 -39.25
N GLU A 27 -29.97 -29.46 -38.87
CA GLU A 27 -30.77 -29.04 -37.70
C GLU A 27 -29.99 -29.25 -36.40
N ASP A 28 -29.33 -30.40 -36.24
CA ASP A 28 -28.48 -30.69 -35.07
C ASP A 28 -27.24 -29.78 -35.01
N GLU A 29 -26.61 -29.47 -36.15
CA GLU A 29 -25.50 -28.51 -36.21
C GLU A 29 -25.96 -27.11 -35.80
N LYS A 30 -27.11 -26.67 -36.31
CA LYS A 30 -27.69 -25.37 -35.94
C LYS A 30 -27.98 -25.30 -34.44
N ALA A 31 -28.57 -26.35 -33.86
CA ALA A 31 -28.86 -26.40 -32.42
C ALA A 31 -27.59 -26.29 -31.57
N ARG A 32 -26.49 -26.93 -31.98
CA ARG A 32 -25.17 -26.81 -31.31
C ARG A 32 -24.61 -25.39 -31.40
N VAL A 33 -24.70 -24.76 -32.58
CA VAL A 33 -24.25 -23.37 -32.78
C VAL A 33 -25.07 -22.41 -31.93
N ASP A 34 -26.40 -22.55 -31.91
CA ASP A 34 -27.30 -21.72 -31.09
C ASP A 34 -27.02 -21.88 -29.60
N GLN A 35 -26.75 -23.10 -29.14
CA GLN A 35 -26.34 -23.34 -27.75
C GLN A 35 -25.03 -22.62 -27.42
N ARG A 36 -24.02 -22.71 -28.31
CA ARG A 36 -22.75 -22.01 -28.12
C ARG A 36 -22.91 -20.49 -28.09
N ILE A 37 -23.79 -19.93 -28.92
CA ILE A 37 -24.13 -18.49 -28.88
C ILE A 37 -24.73 -18.13 -27.52
N ALA A 38 -25.66 -18.93 -26.99
CA ALA A 38 -26.27 -18.68 -25.68
C ALA A 38 -25.24 -18.74 -24.53
N GLU A 39 -24.29 -19.67 -24.60
CA GLU A 39 -23.16 -19.75 -23.66
C GLU A 39 -22.27 -18.49 -23.73
N LEU A 40 -21.90 -18.06 -24.94
CA LEU A 40 -21.11 -16.83 -25.14
C LEU A 40 -21.85 -15.58 -24.68
N GLN A 41 -23.16 -15.50 -24.87
CA GLN A 41 -23.98 -14.39 -24.36
C GLN A 41 -23.93 -14.33 -22.83
N ALA A 42 -24.00 -15.48 -22.15
CA ALA A 42 -23.83 -15.54 -20.70
C ALA A 42 -22.41 -15.13 -20.27
N GLU A 43 -21.37 -15.52 -21.01
CA GLU A 43 -19.99 -15.10 -20.75
C GLU A 43 -19.78 -13.59 -20.95
N ILE A 44 -20.40 -13.00 -21.98
CA ILE A 44 -20.40 -11.55 -22.25
C ILE A 44 -21.07 -10.79 -21.10
N ASP A 45 -22.23 -11.23 -20.64
CA ASP A 45 -22.94 -10.57 -19.55
C ASP A 45 -22.18 -10.69 -18.22
N ALA A 46 -21.56 -11.84 -17.97
CA ALA A 46 -20.66 -12.01 -16.84
C ALA A 46 -19.44 -11.08 -16.93
N ALA A 47 -18.83 -10.93 -18.11
CA ALA A 47 -17.71 -10.01 -18.34
C ALA A 47 -18.12 -8.55 -18.12
N LYS A 48 -19.28 -8.11 -18.64
CA LYS A 48 -19.84 -6.77 -18.38
C LYS A 48 -20.07 -6.53 -16.88
N GLY A 49 -20.59 -7.53 -16.17
CA GLY A 49 -20.74 -7.47 -14.71
C GLY A 49 -19.41 -7.24 -14.00
N ARG A 50 -18.37 -8.00 -14.37
CA ARG A 50 -17.00 -7.81 -13.84
C ARG A 50 -16.44 -6.42 -14.17
N GLU A 51 -16.61 -5.92 -15.39
CA GLU A 51 -16.18 -4.57 -15.76
C GLU A 51 -16.84 -3.49 -14.90
N GLY A 52 -18.15 -3.61 -14.62
CA GLY A 52 -18.88 -2.68 -13.75
C GLY A 52 -18.36 -2.67 -12.31
N VAL A 53 -18.09 -3.85 -11.75
CA VAL A 53 -17.48 -4.00 -10.42
C VAL A 53 -16.08 -3.39 -10.40
N LEU A 54 -15.22 -3.72 -11.36
CA LEU A 54 -13.85 -3.20 -11.46
C LEU A 54 -13.83 -1.67 -11.62
N THR A 55 -14.74 -1.11 -12.41
CA THR A 55 -14.86 0.35 -12.59
C THR A 55 -15.27 1.04 -11.29
N THR A 56 -16.21 0.45 -10.54
CA THR A 56 -16.63 0.96 -9.23
C THR A 56 -15.48 0.89 -8.23
N GLN A 57 -14.76 -0.23 -8.17
CA GLN A 57 -13.59 -0.40 -7.32
C GLN A 57 -12.45 0.56 -7.70
N LEU A 58 -12.20 0.80 -8.99
CA LEU A 58 -11.21 1.78 -9.45
C LEU A 58 -11.56 3.20 -9.02
N SER A 59 -12.85 3.56 -9.06
CA SER A 59 -13.32 4.86 -8.59
C SER A 59 -13.13 5.02 -7.08
N ALA A 60 -13.38 3.97 -6.30
CA ALA A 60 -13.11 3.94 -4.87
C ALA A 60 -11.60 4.10 -4.57
N VAL A 61 -10.74 3.29 -5.21
CA VAL A 61 -9.28 3.39 -5.06
C VAL A 61 -8.76 4.76 -5.50
N ALA A 62 -9.32 5.36 -6.56
CA ALA A 62 -8.95 6.72 -6.98
C ALA A 62 -9.36 7.80 -5.96
N SER A 63 -10.45 7.59 -5.22
CA SER A 63 -10.84 8.45 -4.10
C SER A 63 -9.91 8.27 -2.90
N GLU A 64 -9.59 7.03 -2.55
CA GLU A 64 -8.63 6.70 -1.48
C GLU A 64 -7.25 7.26 -1.79
N LEU A 65 -6.77 7.17 -3.04
CA LEU A 65 -5.49 7.72 -3.46
C LEU A 65 -5.44 9.25 -3.31
N ARG A 66 -6.54 9.95 -3.61
CA ARG A 66 -6.63 11.41 -3.39
C ARG A 66 -6.61 11.76 -1.91
N ALA A 67 -7.35 11.01 -1.09
CA ALA A 67 -7.34 11.19 0.37
C ALA A 67 -5.95 10.91 0.95
N ALA A 68 -5.30 9.83 0.52
CA ALA A 68 -3.94 9.48 0.92
C ALA A 68 -2.93 10.54 0.48
N GLN A 69 -3.03 11.07 -0.75
CA GLN A 69 -2.17 12.17 -1.19
C GLN A 69 -2.37 13.42 -0.32
N SER A 70 -3.60 13.79 0.01
CA SER A 70 -3.85 14.92 0.92
C SER A 70 -3.29 14.66 2.33
N ALA A 71 -3.35 13.43 2.83
CA ALA A 71 -2.77 13.07 4.13
C ALA A 71 -1.24 13.13 4.09
N VAL A 72 -0.62 12.71 2.97
CA VAL A 72 0.82 12.87 2.73
C VAL A 72 1.21 14.35 2.76
N ASP A 73 0.48 15.21 2.04
CA ASP A 73 0.80 16.64 1.98
C ASP A 73 0.69 17.30 3.37
N GLN A 74 -0.33 16.95 4.14
CA GLN A 74 -0.50 17.43 5.52
C GLN A 74 0.64 16.94 6.44
N ALA A 75 0.96 15.66 6.37
CA ALA A 75 2.00 15.08 7.20
C ALA A 75 3.41 15.55 6.80
N GLN A 76 3.64 15.88 5.52
CA GLN A 76 4.86 16.57 5.08
C GLN A 76 4.97 17.94 5.72
N GLY A 77 3.88 18.72 5.78
CA GLY A 77 3.86 19.98 6.52
C GLY A 77 4.19 19.80 8.01
N SER A 78 3.56 18.83 8.69
CA SER A 78 3.89 18.51 10.09
C SER A 78 5.35 18.05 10.27
N LEU A 79 5.90 17.34 9.29
CA LEU A 79 7.28 16.86 9.32
C LEU A 79 8.27 18.01 9.17
N ASP A 80 8.01 18.97 8.29
CA ASP A 80 8.85 20.17 8.12
C ASP A 80 8.86 21.03 9.39
N GLU A 81 7.71 21.16 10.06
CA GLU A 81 7.59 21.80 11.37
C GLU A 81 8.42 21.04 12.42
N LEU A 82 8.27 19.72 12.50
CA LEU A 82 9.01 18.88 13.44
C LEU A 82 10.52 18.91 13.18
N GLU A 83 10.96 18.92 11.93
CA GLU A 83 12.37 19.05 11.55
C GLU A 83 12.94 20.42 11.98
N THR A 84 12.13 21.48 11.90
CA THR A 84 12.47 22.81 12.40
C THR A 84 12.61 22.81 13.92
N GLU A 85 11.66 22.22 14.65
CA GLU A 85 11.74 22.06 16.11
C GLU A 85 12.97 21.25 16.52
N LEU A 86 13.24 20.15 15.82
CA LEU A 86 14.39 19.28 16.09
C LEU A 86 15.72 20.01 15.86
N SER A 87 15.80 20.88 14.86
CA SER A 87 16.96 21.76 14.62
C SER A 87 17.18 22.71 15.80
N GLN A 88 16.11 23.33 16.31
CA GLN A 88 16.18 24.20 17.48
C GLN A 88 16.62 23.43 18.73
N GLU A 89 16.08 22.23 18.96
CA GLU A 89 16.48 21.37 20.09
C GLU A 89 17.93 20.90 19.99
N ARG A 90 18.42 20.59 18.79
CA ARG A 90 19.84 20.27 18.56
C ARG A 90 20.74 21.46 18.87
N SER A 91 20.36 22.68 18.47
CA SER A 91 21.11 23.88 18.85
C SER A 91 21.12 24.12 20.37
N ARG A 92 19.99 23.88 21.05
CA ARG A 92 19.92 23.92 22.53
C ARG A 92 20.84 22.87 23.15
N LEU A 93 20.87 21.65 22.61
CA LEU A 93 21.75 20.58 23.08
C LEU A 93 23.23 20.95 22.92
N GLU A 94 23.62 21.58 21.80
CA GLU A 94 24.98 22.08 21.59
C GLU A 94 25.36 23.14 22.64
N GLN A 95 24.47 24.10 22.91
CA GLN A 95 24.69 25.12 23.95
C GLN A 95 24.81 24.49 25.35
N LEU A 96 23.96 23.52 25.68
CA LEU A 96 24.05 22.79 26.95
C LEU A 96 25.35 22.00 27.06
N THR A 97 25.80 21.37 25.98
CA THR A 97 27.05 20.60 25.93
C THR A 97 28.26 21.51 26.09
N ALA A 98 28.28 22.67 25.43
CA ALA A 98 29.32 23.67 25.59
C ALA A 98 29.36 24.23 27.03
N ARG A 99 28.19 24.54 27.62
CA ARG A 99 28.08 24.94 29.02
C ARG A 99 28.61 23.87 29.95
N LEU A 100 28.23 22.61 29.74
CA LEU A 100 28.70 21.48 30.55
C LEU A 100 30.23 21.39 30.52
N GLY A 101 30.85 21.52 29.34
CA GLY A 101 32.30 21.51 29.20
C GLY A 101 33.01 22.69 29.91
N LEU A 102 32.39 23.86 29.97
CA LEU A 102 32.90 24.99 30.77
C LEU A 102 32.76 24.74 32.27
N GLN A 103 31.59 24.28 32.72
CA GLN A 103 31.32 23.97 34.12
C GLN A 103 32.23 22.87 34.66
N THR A 104 32.47 21.81 33.87
CA THR A 104 33.40 20.73 34.23
C THR A 104 34.82 21.26 34.45
N ARG A 105 35.35 22.08 33.53
CA ARG A 105 36.69 22.69 33.68
C ARG A 105 36.77 23.62 34.90
N ARG A 106 35.72 24.41 35.15
CA ARG A 106 35.64 25.28 36.32
C ARG A 106 35.60 24.49 37.62
N LEU A 107 34.82 23.40 37.65
CA LEU A 107 34.74 22.52 38.81
C LEU A 107 36.09 21.88 39.12
N GLU A 108 36.82 21.39 38.11
CA GLU A 108 38.18 20.86 38.29
C GLU A 108 39.15 21.90 38.86
N LEU A 109 39.04 23.15 38.42
CA LEU A 109 39.85 24.25 38.96
C LEU A 109 39.49 24.54 40.42
N LEU A 110 38.22 24.71 40.76
CA LEU A 110 37.75 24.95 42.13
C LEU A 110 38.10 23.80 43.08
N GLN A 111 38.08 22.56 42.59
CA GLN A 111 38.52 21.40 43.37
C GLN A 111 40.02 21.46 43.70
N ARG A 112 40.86 21.89 42.75
CA ARG A 112 42.30 22.09 43.01
C ARG A 112 42.56 23.25 43.97
N GLU A 113 41.82 24.35 43.84
CA GLU A 113 41.91 25.49 44.77
C GLU A 113 41.49 25.11 46.18
N LEU A 114 40.39 24.36 46.33
CA LEU A 114 39.95 23.83 47.61
C LEU A 114 41.00 22.90 48.22
N ALA A 115 41.56 21.97 47.44
CA ALA A 115 42.61 21.07 47.92
C ALA A 115 43.82 21.84 48.46
N ARG A 116 44.26 22.88 47.74
CA ARG A 116 45.36 23.75 48.19
C ARG A 116 45.00 24.56 49.44
N ALA A 117 43.79 25.11 49.51
CA ALA A 117 43.35 25.87 50.68
C ALA A 117 43.31 24.97 51.93
N VAL A 118 42.84 23.73 51.78
CA VAL A 118 42.83 22.72 52.85
C VAL A 118 44.26 22.38 53.27
N GLU A 119 45.17 22.14 52.33
CA GLU A 119 46.59 21.87 52.63
C GLU A 119 47.26 23.00 53.43
N VAL A 120 47.02 24.27 53.04
CA VAL A 120 47.55 25.43 53.77
C VAL A 120 46.95 25.51 55.18
N LEU A 121 45.65 25.26 55.34
CA LEU A 121 45.01 25.22 56.65
C LEU A 121 45.56 24.07 57.51
N GLU A 122 45.75 22.88 56.95
CA GLU A 122 46.33 21.73 57.64
C GLU A 122 47.76 22.01 58.14
N GLN A 123 48.60 22.59 57.30
CA GLN A 123 49.96 23.02 57.69
C GLN A 123 49.90 24.04 58.83
N ARG A 124 48.96 24.99 58.77
CA ARG A 124 48.82 26.02 59.81
C ARG A 124 48.33 25.46 61.14
N VAL A 125 47.31 24.59 61.11
CA VAL A 125 46.78 23.91 62.30
C VAL A 125 47.86 23.01 62.92
N ARG A 126 48.63 22.30 62.10
CA ARG A 126 49.77 21.49 62.55
C ARG A 126 50.84 22.35 63.23
N ALA A 127 51.25 23.47 62.63
CA ALA A 127 52.22 24.38 63.23
C ALA A 127 51.73 24.93 64.57
N ALA A 128 50.47 25.36 64.65
CA ALA A 128 49.85 25.81 65.89
C ALA A 128 49.80 24.71 66.97
N TYR A 129 49.68 23.44 66.59
CA TYR A 129 49.67 22.31 67.53
C TYR A 129 51.07 21.87 67.98
N ILE A 130 52.02 21.74 67.04
CA ILE A 130 53.36 21.20 67.30
C ILE A 130 54.27 22.22 67.96
N ASP A 131 54.27 23.45 67.46
CA ASP A 131 55.20 24.48 67.95
C ASP A 131 54.77 25.06 69.30
N GLN A 132 53.61 24.65 69.82
CA GLN A 132 52.92 25.15 71.02
C GLN A 132 53.05 26.67 71.17
N PRO A 133 52.03 27.49 70.84
CA PRO A 133 52.15 28.94 70.97
C PRO A 133 52.66 29.25 72.38
N PRO A 134 53.73 30.07 72.52
CA PRO A 134 54.22 30.43 73.84
C PRO A 134 53.04 30.96 74.63
N ASP A 135 52.89 30.50 75.88
CA ASP A 135 51.77 30.89 76.73
C ASP A 135 51.55 32.40 76.60
N LEU A 136 50.39 32.81 76.11
CA LEU A 136 50.17 34.19 75.62
C LEU A 136 50.51 35.22 76.70
N ILE A 137 50.26 34.84 77.95
CA ILE A 137 50.63 35.62 79.13
C ILE A 137 52.16 35.67 79.29
N SER A 138 52.86 34.55 79.16
CA SER A 138 54.33 34.47 79.23
C SER A 138 55.02 35.25 78.11
N PHE A 139 54.53 35.17 76.87
CA PHE A 139 55.09 35.89 75.72
C PHE A 139 54.95 37.40 75.85
N ILE A 140 53.78 37.87 76.26
CA ILE A 140 53.48 39.29 76.50
C ILE A 140 54.25 39.83 77.71
N VAL A 141 54.40 39.05 78.79
CA VAL A 141 55.14 39.42 80.01
C VAL A 141 56.67 39.40 79.81
N SER A 142 57.18 38.67 78.80
CA SER A 142 58.61 38.63 78.47
C SER A 142 59.15 39.86 77.74
N ALA A 143 58.28 40.80 77.35
CA ALA A 143 58.65 42.01 76.65
C ALA A 143 59.58 42.91 77.50
N SER A 144 60.69 43.38 76.91
CA SER A 144 61.69 44.19 77.62
C SER A 144 61.35 45.68 77.66
N SER A 145 60.38 46.13 76.86
CA SER A 145 59.88 47.51 76.81
C SER A 145 58.40 47.60 76.44
N PHE A 146 57.78 48.77 76.67
CA PHE A 146 56.41 49.05 76.24
C PHE A 146 56.25 49.03 74.71
N SER A 147 57.30 49.34 73.95
CA SER A 147 57.30 49.23 72.48
C SER A 147 57.23 47.76 72.05
N ASP A 148 58.06 46.90 72.65
CA ASP A 148 58.09 45.47 72.34
C ASP A 148 56.76 44.78 72.64
N LEU A 149 56.06 45.25 73.68
CA LEU A 149 54.71 44.78 74.04
C LEU A 149 53.69 45.06 72.93
N ILE A 150 53.73 46.27 72.35
CA ILE A 150 52.83 46.67 71.26
C ILE A 150 53.16 45.88 69.99
N ASP A 151 54.45 45.74 69.66
CA ASP A 151 54.90 45.00 68.48
C ASP A 151 54.50 43.51 68.56
N ASN A 152 54.63 42.90 69.75
CA ASN A 152 54.21 41.52 70.00
C ASN A 152 52.70 41.33 69.89
N TYR A 153 51.90 42.27 70.42
CA TYR A 153 50.44 42.25 70.27
C TYR A 153 50.03 42.39 68.80
N GLU A 154 50.64 43.33 68.08
CA GLU A 154 50.34 43.54 66.66
C GLU A 154 50.71 42.31 65.82
N PHE A 155 51.85 41.68 66.10
CA PHE A 155 52.27 40.44 65.45
C PHE A 155 51.28 39.30 65.66
N LEU A 156 50.84 39.05 66.89
CA LEU A 156 49.85 38.02 67.21
C LEU A 156 48.48 38.31 66.58
N SER A 157 48.06 39.58 66.58
CA SER A 157 46.82 40.01 65.92
C SER A 157 46.88 39.78 64.41
N ARG A 158 48.02 40.08 63.77
CA ARG A 158 48.24 39.81 62.34
C ARG A 158 48.19 38.31 62.01
N ILE A 159 48.77 37.46 62.86
CA ILE A 159 48.69 36.00 62.73
C ILE A 159 47.25 35.51 62.87
N GLY A 160 46.53 35.92 63.92
CA GLY A 160 45.13 35.53 64.13
C GLY A 160 44.24 35.94 62.95
N ALA A 161 44.42 37.16 62.43
CA ALA A 161 43.72 37.63 61.24
C ALA A 161 44.09 36.81 59.98
N GLN A 162 45.36 36.37 59.85
CA GLN A 162 45.77 35.50 58.76
C GLN A 162 45.14 34.10 58.85
N ASP A 163 45.13 33.49 60.03
CA ASP A 163 44.56 32.16 60.26
C ASP A 163 43.05 32.15 60.00
N GLU A 164 42.37 33.19 60.46
CA GLU A 164 40.95 33.39 60.18
C GLU A 164 40.69 33.60 58.67
N ARG A 165 41.58 34.31 57.96
CA ARG A 165 41.52 34.41 56.49
C ARG A 165 41.72 33.06 55.81
N ILE A 166 42.67 32.23 56.25
CA ILE A 166 42.92 30.89 55.69
C ILE A 166 41.69 29.99 55.89
N ALA A 167 41.11 29.96 57.10
CA ALA A 167 39.91 29.19 57.38
C ALA A 167 38.71 29.64 56.52
N ARG A 168 38.50 30.95 56.40
CA ARG A 168 37.46 31.52 55.51
C ARG A 168 37.69 31.18 54.03
N GLN A 169 38.95 31.09 53.59
CA GLN A 169 39.29 30.70 52.22
C GLN A 169 38.85 29.26 51.94
N VAL A 170 39.13 28.32 52.86
CA VAL A 170 38.67 26.92 52.75
C VAL A 170 37.14 26.85 52.67
N GLU A 171 36.46 27.58 53.56
CA GLU A 171 35.00 27.60 53.58
C GLU A 171 34.44 28.14 52.25
N THR A 172 34.99 29.23 51.74
CA THR A 172 34.57 29.85 50.47
C THR A 172 34.81 28.90 49.29
N SER A 173 36.03 28.38 49.14
CA SER A 173 36.35 27.42 48.07
C SER A 173 35.49 26.16 48.14
N LYS A 174 35.12 25.69 49.34
CA LYS A 174 34.22 24.54 49.53
C LYS A 174 32.81 24.85 49.03
N ARG A 175 32.27 26.02 49.39
CA ARG A 175 30.94 26.46 48.94
C ARG A 175 30.90 26.63 47.42
N GLU A 176 31.91 27.27 46.84
CA GLU A 176 32.00 27.48 45.39
C GLU A 176 32.10 26.16 44.61
N ALA A 177 32.97 25.23 45.03
CA ALA A 177 33.09 23.92 44.41
C ALA A 177 31.78 23.10 44.53
N ALA A 178 31.09 23.18 45.67
CA ALA A 178 29.80 22.51 45.86
C ALA A 178 28.71 23.11 44.96
N ALA A 179 28.65 24.44 44.84
CA ALA A 179 27.70 25.14 43.97
C ALA A 179 27.94 24.80 42.50
N GLU A 180 29.20 24.82 42.03
CA GLU A 180 29.55 24.48 40.65
C GLU A 180 29.27 22.99 40.35
N ARG A 181 29.52 22.10 41.31
CA ARG A 181 29.15 20.67 41.19
C ARG A 181 27.64 20.50 41.03
N ALA A 182 26.84 21.17 41.84
CA ALA A 182 25.38 21.09 41.75
C ALA A 182 24.87 21.61 40.40
N ALA A 183 25.40 22.75 39.93
CA ALA A 183 25.08 23.32 38.63
C ALA A 183 25.48 22.38 37.47
N THR A 184 26.66 21.77 37.54
CA THR A 184 27.16 20.79 36.55
C THR A 184 26.24 19.56 36.47
N ILE A 185 25.82 19.02 37.62
CA ILE A 185 24.90 17.87 37.68
C ILE A 185 23.54 18.24 37.07
N HIS A 186 23.04 19.43 37.37
CA HIS A 186 21.78 19.92 36.80
C HIS A 186 21.86 20.04 35.28
N THR A 187 22.89 20.71 34.74
CA THR A 187 23.10 20.82 33.29
C THR A 187 23.23 19.45 32.64
N ARG A 188 23.98 18.51 33.25
CA ARG A 188 24.12 17.14 32.73
C ARG A 188 22.77 16.41 32.62
N ARG A 189 21.87 16.60 33.59
CA ARG A 189 20.50 16.05 33.53
C ARG A 189 19.69 16.67 32.39
N LEU A 190 19.79 17.99 32.20
CA LEU A 190 19.13 18.68 31.08
C LEU A 190 19.66 18.18 29.72
N THR A 191 20.97 18.01 29.58
CA THR A 191 21.60 17.46 28.36
C THR A 191 21.07 16.05 28.07
N ALA A 192 21.02 15.17 29.07
CA ALA A 192 20.50 13.81 28.90
C ALA A 192 19.01 13.79 28.51
N ALA A 193 18.19 14.66 29.12
CA ALA A 193 16.79 14.82 28.76
C ALA A 193 16.62 15.32 27.32
N ALA A 194 17.40 16.32 26.89
CA ALA A 194 17.38 16.84 25.53
C ALA A 194 17.75 15.77 24.49
N VAL A 195 18.77 14.96 24.75
CA VAL A 195 19.13 13.81 23.88
C VAL A 195 17.96 12.83 23.76
N SER A 196 17.31 12.49 24.87
CA SER A 196 16.15 11.58 24.87
C SER A 196 15.00 12.13 24.02
N VAL A 197 14.63 13.41 24.23
CA VAL A 197 13.58 14.09 23.46
C VAL A 197 13.89 14.09 21.96
N ILE A 198 15.11 14.48 21.58
CA ILE A 198 15.53 14.50 20.16
C ILE A 198 15.43 13.09 19.56
N SER A 199 15.88 12.05 20.28
CA SER A 199 15.83 10.67 19.78
C SER A 199 14.40 10.18 19.58
N ALA A 200 13.50 10.45 20.52
CA ALA A 200 12.09 10.06 20.43
C ALA A 200 11.38 10.76 19.27
N ARG A 201 11.58 12.08 19.12
CA ARG A 201 11.02 12.87 18.02
C ARG A 201 11.55 12.44 16.65
N THR A 202 12.83 12.07 16.58
CA THR A 202 13.42 11.57 15.32
C THR A 202 12.78 10.25 14.91
N GLU A 203 12.49 9.36 15.85
CA GLU A 203 11.86 8.06 15.54
C GLU A 203 10.38 8.20 15.19
N GLU A 204 9.65 9.10 15.87
CA GLU A 204 8.28 9.50 15.53
C GLU A 204 8.20 10.00 14.07
N ALA A 205 9.08 10.94 13.70
CA ALA A 205 9.19 11.46 12.34
C ALA A 205 9.44 10.35 11.30
N ARG A 206 10.36 9.42 11.61
CA ARG A 206 10.70 8.30 10.73
C ARG A 206 9.53 7.34 10.54
N THR A 207 8.80 7.04 11.60
CA THR A 207 7.65 6.12 11.56
C THR A 207 6.55 6.67 10.67
N VAL A 208 6.16 7.93 10.90
CA VAL A 208 5.14 8.61 10.07
C VAL A 208 5.55 8.62 8.59
N ARG A 209 6.81 8.92 8.29
CA ARG A 209 7.31 8.93 6.90
C ARG A 209 7.21 7.56 6.22
N ASN A 210 7.52 6.48 6.94
CA ASN A 210 7.47 5.12 6.41
C ASN A 210 6.03 4.64 6.18
N GLU A 211 5.12 4.93 7.11
CA GLU A 211 3.70 4.57 6.99
C GLU A 211 3.05 5.24 5.78
N LEU A 212 3.34 6.53 5.57
CA LEU A 212 2.85 7.28 4.42
C LEU A 212 3.37 6.74 3.09
N ALA A 213 4.66 6.39 3.02
CA ALA A 213 5.26 5.80 1.83
C ALA A 213 4.62 4.44 1.51
N ALA A 214 4.49 3.56 2.51
CA ALA A 214 3.88 2.24 2.35
C ALA A 214 2.41 2.33 1.89
N GLY A 215 1.59 3.17 2.53
CA GLY A 215 0.19 3.33 2.17
C GLY A 215 -0.02 3.87 0.75
N ARG A 216 0.86 4.76 0.28
CA ARG A 216 0.85 5.27 -1.09
C ARG A 216 1.18 4.17 -2.10
N ASP A 217 2.21 3.37 -1.82
CA ASP A 217 2.68 2.31 -2.73
C ASP A 217 1.64 1.18 -2.85
N ASP A 218 0.97 0.83 -1.75
CA ASP A 218 -0.12 -0.16 -1.73
C ASP A 218 -1.32 0.30 -2.58
N LEU A 219 -1.74 1.55 -2.43
CA LEU A 219 -2.85 2.12 -3.21
C LEU A 219 -2.51 2.22 -4.71
N SER A 220 -1.28 2.63 -5.03
CA SER A 220 -0.78 2.68 -6.41
C SER A 220 -0.77 1.29 -7.06
N SER A 221 -0.28 0.28 -6.33
CA SER A 221 -0.25 -1.11 -6.77
C SER A 221 -1.65 -1.69 -6.96
N SER A 222 -2.55 -1.44 -6.00
CA SER A 222 -3.97 -1.82 -6.06
C SER A 222 -4.67 -1.22 -7.28
N ARG A 223 -4.38 0.05 -7.61
CA ARG A 223 -4.90 0.71 -8.81
C ARG A 223 -4.40 0.05 -10.08
N SER A 224 -3.09 -0.21 -10.18
CA SER A 224 -2.48 -0.82 -11.36
C SER A 224 -3.04 -2.22 -11.64
N LEU A 225 -3.17 -3.06 -10.62
CA LEU A 225 -3.72 -4.41 -10.74
C LEU A 225 -5.18 -4.39 -11.23
N LYS A 226 -6.02 -3.52 -10.66
CA LYS A 226 -7.42 -3.39 -11.08
C LYS A 226 -7.56 -2.82 -12.49
N GLN A 227 -6.68 -1.90 -12.88
CA GLN A 227 -6.65 -1.37 -14.24
C GLN A 227 -6.29 -2.46 -15.26
N SER A 228 -5.29 -3.30 -14.95
CA SER A 228 -4.93 -4.45 -15.79
C SER A 228 -6.10 -5.42 -15.92
N ALA A 229 -6.70 -5.82 -14.79
CA ALA A 229 -7.85 -6.72 -14.78
C ALA A 229 -9.05 -6.17 -15.58
N LEU A 230 -9.25 -4.85 -15.59
CA LEU A 230 -10.29 -4.20 -16.38
C LEU A 230 -9.99 -4.27 -17.88
N VAL A 231 -8.73 -4.12 -18.28
CA VAL A 231 -8.30 -4.27 -19.68
C VAL A 231 -8.51 -5.73 -20.12
N ASP A 232 -8.03 -6.69 -19.34
CA ASP A 232 -8.17 -8.12 -19.64
C ASP A 232 -9.65 -8.55 -19.75
N ALA A 233 -10.51 -8.01 -18.87
CA ALA A 233 -11.95 -8.27 -18.91
C ALA A 233 -12.62 -7.71 -20.19
N ARG A 234 -12.17 -6.53 -20.66
CA ARG A 234 -12.68 -5.91 -21.89
C ARG A 234 -12.23 -6.67 -23.14
N GLU A 235 -10.97 -7.09 -23.18
CA GLU A 235 -10.42 -7.91 -24.27
C GLU A 235 -11.16 -9.24 -24.36
N SER A 236 -11.33 -9.94 -23.23
CA SER A 236 -12.10 -11.19 -23.19
C SER A 236 -13.53 -11.02 -23.69
N ARG A 237 -14.20 -9.91 -23.30
CA ARG A 237 -15.55 -9.61 -23.78
C ARG A 237 -15.58 -9.37 -25.28
N GLU A 238 -14.61 -8.64 -25.81
CA GLU A 238 -14.51 -8.36 -27.25
C GLU A 238 -14.32 -9.65 -28.06
N ASP A 239 -13.48 -10.58 -27.58
CA ASP A 239 -13.32 -11.91 -28.16
C ASP A 239 -14.62 -12.71 -28.16
N TYR A 240 -15.35 -12.73 -27.03
CA TYR A 240 -16.64 -13.42 -26.96
C TYR A 240 -17.70 -12.83 -27.89
N VAL A 241 -17.74 -11.50 -28.04
CA VAL A 241 -18.63 -10.81 -28.97
C VAL A 241 -18.29 -11.19 -30.41
N ALA A 242 -17.02 -11.17 -30.77
CA ALA A 242 -16.58 -11.54 -32.12
C ALA A 242 -16.90 -13.02 -32.45
N GLU A 243 -16.71 -13.94 -31.50
CA GLU A 243 -17.08 -15.35 -31.66
C GLU A 243 -18.60 -15.52 -31.80
N ALA A 244 -19.38 -14.83 -30.95
CA ALA A 244 -20.84 -14.89 -31.00
C ALA A 244 -21.41 -14.35 -32.31
N ASP A 245 -20.86 -13.25 -32.84
CA ASP A 245 -21.27 -12.66 -34.11
C ASP A 245 -20.94 -13.60 -35.29
N ALA A 246 -19.77 -14.24 -35.27
CA ALA A 246 -19.39 -15.21 -36.29
C ALA A 246 -20.31 -16.45 -36.28
N LEU A 247 -20.62 -16.97 -35.09
CA LEU A 247 -21.56 -18.09 -34.93
C LEU A 247 -22.99 -17.70 -35.30
N ALA A 248 -23.42 -16.47 -35.01
CA ALA A 248 -24.73 -15.97 -35.42
C ALA A 248 -24.87 -15.93 -36.94
N ALA A 249 -23.83 -15.51 -37.65
CA ALA A 249 -23.78 -15.58 -39.11
C ALA A 249 -23.84 -17.03 -39.63
N GLN A 250 -23.13 -17.97 -38.98
CA GLN A 250 -23.20 -19.40 -39.31
C GLN A 250 -24.61 -19.98 -39.07
N SER A 251 -25.24 -19.66 -37.94
CA SER A 251 -26.60 -20.10 -37.61
C SER A 251 -27.62 -19.55 -38.60
N ALA A 252 -27.49 -18.30 -39.03
CA ALA A 252 -28.34 -17.71 -40.06
C ALA A 252 -28.19 -18.41 -41.43
N ALA A 253 -26.95 -18.76 -41.82
CA ALA A 253 -26.69 -19.51 -43.04
C ALA A 253 -27.27 -20.94 -42.98
N LEU A 254 -27.12 -21.63 -41.83
CA LEU A 254 -27.72 -22.94 -41.60
C LEU A 254 -29.25 -22.87 -41.66
N ALA A 255 -29.87 -21.85 -41.05
CA ALA A 255 -31.31 -21.63 -41.11
C ALA A 255 -31.82 -21.48 -42.55
N GLU A 256 -31.09 -20.73 -43.38
CA GLU A 256 -31.44 -20.56 -44.79
C GLU A 256 -31.31 -21.86 -45.59
N ARG A 257 -30.26 -22.65 -45.32
CA ARG A 257 -30.07 -23.97 -45.93
C ARG A 257 -31.20 -24.94 -45.56
N ILE A 258 -31.62 -24.96 -44.29
CA ILE A 258 -32.75 -25.77 -43.81
C ILE A 258 -34.05 -25.33 -44.49
N ARG A 259 -34.34 -24.02 -44.54
CA ARG A 259 -35.53 -23.49 -45.25
C ARG A 259 -35.53 -23.88 -46.72
N SER A 260 -34.40 -23.72 -47.40
CA SER A 260 -34.25 -24.08 -48.82
C SER A 260 -34.48 -25.58 -49.05
N ALA A 261 -33.97 -26.44 -48.17
CA ALA A 261 -34.18 -27.89 -48.24
C ALA A 261 -35.64 -28.30 -47.99
N GLN A 262 -36.35 -27.58 -47.11
CA GLN A 262 -37.78 -27.80 -46.85
C GLN A 262 -38.67 -27.31 -47.99
N THR A 263 -38.29 -26.22 -48.66
CA THR A 263 -39.08 -25.61 -49.75
C THR A 263 -38.83 -26.28 -51.12
N GLY A 264 -37.67 -26.93 -51.29
CA GLY A 264 -37.25 -27.60 -52.53
C GLY A 264 -37.87 -28.99 -52.77
N SER A 265 -38.73 -29.49 -51.89
CA SER A 265 -39.51 -30.71 -52.14
C SER A 265 -40.71 -30.40 -53.04
N THR A 266 -40.43 -30.07 -54.31
CA THR A 266 -41.42 -30.16 -55.37
C THR A 266 -41.46 -31.60 -55.82
N GLY A 267 -42.58 -32.26 -55.52
CA GLY A 267 -42.83 -33.64 -55.85
C GLY A 267 -43.02 -33.87 -57.35
N THR A 268 -41.95 -33.84 -58.13
CA THR A 268 -41.97 -34.22 -59.54
C THR A 268 -41.08 -35.43 -59.72
N GLY A 269 -41.68 -36.62 -59.72
CA GLY A 269 -40.96 -37.88 -59.86
C GLY A 269 -41.83 -39.11 -59.59
N VAL A 270 -41.37 -40.27 -60.04
CA VAL A 270 -41.91 -41.58 -59.67
C VAL A 270 -41.05 -42.10 -58.53
N SER A 271 -41.64 -42.57 -57.43
CA SER A 271 -40.89 -43.22 -56.35
C SER A 271 -40.26 -44.52 -56.84
N ASP A 272 -39.27 -45.04 -56.11
CA ASP A 272 -38.68 -46.37 -56.38
C ASP A 272 -39.71 -47.52 -56.33
N SER A 273 -40.86 -47.29 -55.68
CA SER A 273 -42.02 -48.19 -55.64
C SER A 273 -43.03 -47.98 -56.77
N GLY A 274 -42.71 -47.14 -57.76
CA GLY A 274 -43.59 -46.84 -58.90
C GLY A 274 -44.72 -45.84 -58.60
N LEU A 275 -44.69 -45.15 -57.45
CA LEU A 275 -45.74 -44.20 -57.07
C LEU A 275 -45.49 -42.83 -57.68
N ILE A 276 -46.50 -42.25 -58.33
CA ILE A 276 -46.47 -40.87 -58.81
C ILE A 276 -46.99 -39.91 -57.76
N TRP A 277 -46.56 -38.64 -57.87
CA TRP A 277 -47.17 -37.57 -57.11
C TRP A 277 -48.60 -37.29 -57.59
N PRO A 278 -49.55 -37.12 -56.65
CA PRO A 278 -50.95 -36.92 -56.98
C PRO A 278 -51.21 -35.56 -57.66
N VAL A 279 -50.40 -34.54 -57.38
CA VAL A 279 -50.46 -33.23 -58.04
C VAL A 279 -49.05 -32.61 -58.12
N ASP A 280 -48.84 -31.70 -59.07
CA ASP A 280 -47.58 -30.97 -59.24
C ASP A 280 -47.64 -29.65 -58.46
N GLY A 281 -47.21 -29.68 -57.20
CA GLY A 281 -47.23 -28.50 -56.33
C GLY A 281 -46.22 -28.62 -55.18
N PRO A 282 -45.86 -27.50 -54.53
CA PRO A 282 -44.99 -27.53 -53.37
C PRO A 282 -45.71 -28.17 -52.18
N VAL A 283 -44.97 -28.93 -51.38
CA VAL A 283 -45.43 -29.35 -50.05
C VAL A 283 -45.46 -28.13 -49.15
N THR A 284 -46.66 -27.70 -48.74
CA THR A 284 -46.86 -26.59 -47.79
C THR A 284 -46.92 -27.06 -46.35
N SER A 285 -47.07 -28.36 -46.12
CA SER A 285 -46.91 -28.95 -44.79
C SER A 285 -46.44 -30.40 -44.86
N GLY A 286 -45.46 -30.74 -44.01
CA GLY A 286 -44.97 -32.11 -43.85
C GLY A 286 -45.79 -32.98 -42.88
N PHE A 287 -45.43 -34.27 -42.82
CA PHE A 287 -45.89 -35.26 -41.82
C PHE A 287 -45.20 -34.99 -40.48
N GLY A 288 -45.93 -35.10 -39.36
CA GLY A 288 -45.33 -34.94 -38.03
C GLY A 288 -46.25 -34.34 -36.96
N TRP A 289 -45.73 -34.18 -35.75
CA TRP A 289 -46.48 -33.67 -34.60
C TRP A 289 -46.60 -32.15 -34.66
N ARG A 290 -47.84 -31.61 -34.64
CA ARG A 290 -48.07 -30.16 -34.65
C ARG A 290 -49.34 -29.79 -33.87
N TRP A 291 -49.26 -28.74 -33.06
CA TRP A 291 -50.37 -28.22 -32.24
C TRP A 291 -51.05 -29.28 -31.35
N GLY A 292 -50.26 -30.20 -30.79
CA GLY A 292 -50.77 -31.26 -29.90
C GLY A 292 -51.43 -32.45 -30.60
N ARG A 293 -51.40 -32.54 -31.94
CA ARG A 293 -51.95 -33.66 -32.72
C ARG A 293 -50.98 -34.13 -33.81
N MET A 294 -50.96 -35.43 -34.08
CA MET A 294 -50.19 -36.01 -35.17
C MET A 294 -50.82 -35.66 -36.54
N HIS A 295 -50.06 -35.01 -37.41
CA HIS A 295 -50.41 -34.85 -38.81
C HIS A 295 -49.98 -36.09 -39.60
N GLN A 296 -50.94 -36.87 -40.06
CA GLN A 296 -50.72 -38.18 -40.67
C GLN A 296 -50.46 -38.14 -42.19
N GLY A 297 -50.18 -36.97 -42.75
CA GLY A 297 -49.95 -36.83 -44.19
C GLY A 297 -49.07 -35.63 -44.52
N ILE A 298 -49.03 -35.27 -45.80
CA ILE A 298 -48.40 -34.06 -46.32
C ILE A 298 -49.47 -33.22 -47.03
N ASP A 299 -49.38 -31.89 -46.93
CA ASP A 299 -50.26 -30.97 -47.63
C ASP A 299 -49.52 -30.42 -48.85
N ILE A 300 -50.09 -30.61 -50.05
CA ILE A 300 -49.53 -30.12 -51.31
C ILE A 300 -50.43 -29.01 -51.83
N ALA A 301 -49.89 -27.80 -51.98
CA ALA A 301 -50.68 -26.66 -52.43
C ALA A 301 -50.76 -26.61 -53.95
N VAL A 302 -51.99 -26.56 -54.47
CA VAL A 302 -52.30 -26.35 -55.88
C VAL A 302 -53.54 -25.48 -56.05
N PRO A 303 -53.69 -24.73 -57.17
CA PRO A 303 -54.91 -23.96 -57.44
C PRO A 303 -56.17 -24.83 -57.44
N THR A 304 -57.29 -24.25 -57.02
CA THR A 304 -58.60 -24.92 -57.09
C THR A 304 -58.91 -25.35 -58.53
N GLY A 305 -59.35 -26.60 -58.70
CA GLY A 305 -59.63 -27.19 -60.02
C GLY A 305 -58.48 -28.01 -60.62
N THR A 306 -57.32 -28.06 -59.96
CA THR A 306 -56.20 -28.92 -60.39
C THR A 306 -56.60 -30.39 -60.30
N SER A 307 -56.40 -31.16 -61.38
CA SER A 307 -56.71 -32.59 -61.42
C SER A 307 -55.77 -33.39 -60.53
N VAL A 308 -56.33 -34.28 -59.69
CA VAL A 308 -55.58 -35.16 -58.80
C VAL A 308 -55.40 -36.53 -59.46
N ARG A 309 -54.17 -37.03 -59.51
CA ARG A 309 -53.78 -38.32 -60.08
C ARG A 309 -53.70 -39.40 -59.00
N ALA A 310 -54.07 -40.63 -59.35
CA ALA A 310 -53.85 -41.77 -58.48
C ALA A 310 -52.35 -42.09 -58.39
N PRO A 311 -51.80 -42.31 -57.17
CA PRO A 311 -50.37 -42.59 -57.01
C PRO A 311 -49.90 -43.87 -57.72
N ALA A 312 -50.78 -44.86 -57.91
CA ALA A 312 -50.52 -46.07 -58.68
C ALA A 312 -51.79 -46.58 -59.35
N ALA A 313 -51.65 -47.52 -60.29
CA ALA A 313 -52.77 -48.29 -60.81
C ALA A 313 -53.41 -49.12 -59.67
N GLY A 314 -54.74 -49.09 -59.58
CA GLY A 314 -55.48 -49.95 -58.66
C GLY A 314 -55.53 -51.39 -59.18
N THR A 315 -55.56 -52.35 -58.26
CA THR A 315 -55.80 -53.78 -58.52
C THR A 315 -57.24 -54.15 -58.27
#